data_AF-A0A2D9VV09-F1
#
_entry.id   AF-A0A2D9VV09-F1
#
_cell.length_a   1.000
_cell.length_b   1.000
_cell.length_c   1.000
_cell.angle_alpha   90.00
_cell.angle_beta   90.00
_cell.angle_gamma   90.00
#
_symmetry.space_group_name_H-M   'P 1'
#
loop_
_entity.id
_entity.type
_entity.pdbx_description
1 polymer ?
#
loop_
_entity_poly.entity_id
_entity_poly.type
_entity_poly.pdbx_seq_one_letter_code
_entity_poly.pdbx_strand_id
1 'polypeptide(L)'
;CSPDGLIGDDGGLEIKCPSPAVHNEYLREQRLPPIYFQQVMGSLLVTGRQWWDFFSYHPNFSRQLLIRVERDEEYIDKMHEQLSKASEIIALDVANNGGKNNAKRN
;
A
#
# COMPACT_ATOMS: atom_id res chain seq x y z
N CYS A 1 -0.11 4.77 -6.18
CA CYS A 1 -0.78 3.49 -5.88
C CYS A 1 -1.36 2.92 -7.18
N SER A 2 -1.75 1.64 -7.17
CA SER A 2 -2.49 1.00 -8.27
C SER A 2 -3.59 0.15 -7.65
N PRO A 3 -4.82 0.67 -7.49
CA PRO A 3 -5.89 -0.05 -6.81
C PRO A 3 -6.35 -1.26 -7.64
N ASP A 4 -6.75 -2.35 -6.97
CA ASP A 4 -7.41 -3.49 -7.66
C ASP A 4 -8.85 -3.11 -8.06
N GLY A 5 -9.44 -2.15 -7.36
CA GLY A 5 -10.74 -1.58 -7.70
C GLY A 5 -11.01 -0.26 -6.98
N LEU A 6 -11.86 0.56 -7.60
CA LEU A 6 -12.49 1.71 -6.97
C LEU A 6 -13.96 1.38 -6.72
N ILE A 7 -14.43 1.61 -5.51
CA ILE A 7 -15.79 1.29 -5.08
C ILE A 7 -16.53 2.59 -4.80
N GLY A 8 -17.51 2.90 -5.65
CA GLY A 8 -18.24 4.17 -5.58
C GLY A 8 -17.30 5.38 -5.59
N ASP A 9 -17.69 6.44 -4.89
CA ASP A 9 -16.93 7.69 -4.84
C ASP A 9 -15.85 7.69 -3.75
N ASP A 10 -16.09 6.98 -2.64
CA ASP A 10 -15.27 7.10 -1.42
C ASP A 10 -14.42 5.86 -1.07
N GLY A 11 -14.58 4.74 -1.79
CA GLY A 11 -13.98 3.45 -1.42
C GLY A 11 -12.94 2.92 -2.38
N GLY A 12 -11.97 2.16 -1.89
CA GLY A 12 -11.03 1.39 -2.71
C GLY A 12 -10.97 -0.08 -2.32
N LEU A 13 -10.31 -0.88 -3.15
CA LEU A 13 -10.16 -2.32 -2.96
C LEU A 13 -8.71 -2.76 -3.15
N GLU A 14 -8.24 -3.62 -2.27
CA GLU A 14 -6.98 -4.36 -2.37
C GLU A 14 -7.26 -5.85 -2.17
N ILE A 15 -6.96 -6.68 -3.17
CA ILE A 15 -7.14 -8.12 -3.17
C ILE A 15 -5.78 -8.80 -3.01
N LYS A 16 -5.70 -9.76 -2.10
CA LYS A 16 -4.57 -10.67 -1.98
C LYS A 16 -5.01 -12.11 -2.19
N CYS A 17 -4.18 -12.88 -2.90
CA CYS A 17 -4.35 -14.32 -3.10
C CYS A 17 -3.16 -15.09 -2.49
N PRO A 18 -3.04 -15.16 -1.15
CA PRO A 18 -1.86 -15.75 -0.50
C PRO A 18 -1.88 -17.28 -0.49
N SER A 19 -0.87 -17.92 0.10
CA SER A 19 -0.86 -19.39 0.30
C SER A 19 -1.95 -19.85 1.29
N PRO A 20 -2.33 -21.14 1.30
CA PRO A 20 -3.33 -21.68 2.25
C PRO A 20 -3.03 -21.37 3.72
N ALA A 21 -1.75 -21.50 4.12
CA ALA A 21 -1.32 -21.27 5.49
C ALA A 21 -1.51 -19.81 5.91
N VAL A 22 -1.09 -18.88 5.05
CA VAL A 22 -1.20 -17.43 5.28
C VAL A 22 -2.67 -16.98 5.23
N HIS A 23 -3.46 -17.50 4.27
CA HIS A 23 -4.89 -17.20 4.21
C HIS A 23 -5.62 -17.64 5.49
N ASN A 24 -5.31 -18.85 5.98
CA ASN A 24 -5.86 -19.38 7.23
C ASN A 24 -5.42 -18.58 8.47
N GLU A 25 -4.18 -18.06 8.49
CA GLU A 25 -3.73 -17.12 9.52
C GLU A 25 -4.57 -15.84 9.51
N TYR A 26 -4.75 -15.21 8.33
CA TYR A 26 -5.57 -14.01 8.22
C TYR A 26 -7.02 -14.25 8.67
N LEU A 27 -7.60 -15.38 8.31
CA LEU A 27 -8.94 -15.79 8.78
C LEU A 27 -9.02 -15.98 10.30
N ARG A 28 -7.94 -16.36 10.97
CA ARG A 28 -7.90 -16.47 12.44
C ARG A 28 -7.77 -15.12 13.10
N GLU A 29 -6.96 -14.23 12.54
CA GLU A 29 -6.69 -12.92 13.14
C GLU A 29 -7.81 -11.90 12.93
N GLN A 30 -8.60 -12.04 11.85
CA GLN A 30 -9.75 -11.16 11.54
C GLN A 30 -9.40 -9.66 11.58
N ARG A 31 -8.21 -9.32 11.10
CA ARG A 31 -7.68 -7.94 11.04
C ARG A 31 -6.84 -7.77 9.78
N LEU A 32 -6.55 -6.51 9.44
CA LEU A 32 -5.60 -6.21 8.37
C LEU A 32 -4.20 -6.74 8.76
N PRO A 33 -3.55 -7.55 7.91
CA PRO A 33 -2.16 -7.95 8.16
C PRO A 33 -1.25 -6.70 8.18
N PRO A 34 -0.39 -6.52 9.21
CA PRO A 34 0.38 -5.27 9.40
C PRO A 34 1.24 -4.87 8.19
N ILE A 35 1.73 -5.87 7.45
CA ILE A 35 2.48 -5.69 6.20
C ILE A 35 1.73 -4.86 5.15
N TYR A 36 0.40 -4.89 5.14
CA TYR A 36 -0.41 -4.16 4.15
C TYR A 36 -0.91 -2.80 4.65
N PHE A 37 -0.69 -2.45 5.92
CA PHE A 37 -1.19 -1.21 6.49
C PHE A 37 -0.65 0.02 5.76
N GLN A 38 0.67 0.07 5.52
CA GLN A 38 1.30 1.14 4.74
C GLN A 38 0.80 1.19 3.30
N GLN A 39 0.57 0.03 2.67
CA GLN A 39 0.06 -0.03 1.30
C GLN A 39 -1.37 0.53 1.20
N VAL A 40 -2.24 0.17 2.15
CA VAL A 40 -3.62 0.66 2.23
C VAL A 40 -3.64 2.16 2.51
N MET A 41 -2.92 2.63 3.53
CA MET A 41 -2.84 4.05 3.86
C MET A 41 -2.24 4.88 2.70
N GLY A 42 -1.24 4.34 2.00
CA GLY A 42 -0.68 4.98 0.81
C GLY A 42 -1.69 5.11 -0.33
N SER A 43 -2.57 4.13 -0.49
CA SER A 43 -3.64 4.17 -1.50
C SER A 43 -4.72 5.19 -1.13
N LEU A 44 -5.10 5.26 0.15
CA LEU A 44 -6.01 6.29 0.68
C LEU A 44 -5.41 7.69 0.52
N LEU A 45 -4.14 7.89 0.84
CA LEU A 45 -3.42 9.15 0.62
C LEU A 45 -3.48 9.58 -0.85
N VAL A 46 -3.07 8.72 -1.78
CA VAL A 46 -2.96 9.08 -3.20
C VAL A 46 -4.32 9.37 -3.84
N THR A 47 -5.36 8.64 -3.42
CA THR A 47 -6.69 8.75 -4.05
C THR A 47 -7.62 9.75 -3.37
N GLY A 48 -7.31 10.18 -2.14
CA GLY A 48 -8.21 11.03 -1.33
C GLY A 48 -9.48 10.31 -0.84
N ARG A 49 -9.53 8.98 -0.94
CA ARG A 49 -10.68 8.17 -0.53
C ARG A 49 -10.73 7.98 0.99
N GLN A 50 -11.91 7.60 1.46
CA GLN A 50 -12.24 7.56 2.90
C GLN A 50 -12.03 6.18 3.51
N TRP A 51 -12.18 5.12 2.71
CA TRP A 51 -12.00 3.76 3.20
C TRP A 51 -11.45 2.82 2.13
N TRP A 52 -10.86 1.72 2.58
CA TRP A 52 -10.29 0.70 1.73
C TRP A 52 -10.69 -0.68 2.22
N ASP A 53 -11.26 -1.49 1.34
CA ASP A 53 -11.55 -2.88 1.61
C ASP A 53 -10.31 -3.72 1.28
N PHE A 54 -9.78 -4.43 2.26
CA PHE A 54 -8.79 -5.48 2.09
C PHE A 54 -9.50 -6.82 1.98
N PHE A 55 -9.30 -7.53 0.86
CA PHE A 55 -9.91 -8.81 0.59
C PHE A 55 -8.85 -9.90 0.40
N SER A 56 -8.80 -10.88 1.29
CA SER A 56 -7.98 -12.08 1.10
C SER A 56 -8.84 -13.18 0.48
N TYR A 57 -8.40 -13.71 -0.66
CA TYR A 57 -9.07 -14.77 -1.40
C TYR A 57 -8.20 -16.03 -1.47
N HIS A 58 -8.80 -17.21 -1.25
CA HIS A 58 -8.20 -18.49 -1.58
C HIS A 58 -9.26 -19.50 -2.09
N PRO A 59 -9.06 -20.14 -3.25
CA PRO A 59 -10.09 -20.98 -3.89
C PRO A 59 -10.48 -22.23 -3.09
N ASN A 60 -9.54 -22.80 -2.31
CA ASN A 60 -9.78 -24.00 -1.50
C ASN A 60 -10.46 -23.72 -0.14
N PHE A 61 -10.77 -22.47 0.19
CA PHE A 61 -11.42 -22.11 1.45
C PHE A 61 -12.87 -21.70 1.19
N SER A 62 -13.80 -22.20 2.00
CA SER A 62 -15.21 -21.79 1.92
C SER A 62 -15.47 -20.40 2.48
N ARG A 63 -14.59 -19.92 3.38
CA ARG A 63 -14.62 -18.56 3.94
C ARG A 63 -13.47 -17.75 3.34
N GLN A 64 -13.78 -16.49 3.02
CA GLN A 64 -12.82 -15.49 2.59
C GLN A 64 -12.75 -14.38 3.66
N LEU A 65 -11.69 -13.57 3.63
CA LEU A 65 -11.56 -12.45 4.58
C LEU A 65 -11.83 -11.13 3.87
N LEU A 66 -12.73 -10.32 4.43
CA LEU A 66 -12.95 -8.93 4.04
C LEU A 66 -12.78 -8.05 5.28
N ILE A 67 -11.87 -7.08 5.23
CA ILE A 67 -11.63 -6.10 6.28
C ILE A 67 -11.74 -4.71 5.69
N ARG A 68 -12.67 -3.89 6.20
CA ARG A 68 -12.70 -2.46 5.90
C ARG A 68 -11.69 -1.73 6.78
N VAL A 69 -10.87 -0.90 6.15
CA VAL A 69 -9.89 -0.04 6.79
C VAL A 69 -10.29 1.40 6.52
N GLU A 70 -10.54 2.14 7.59
CA GLU A 70 -10.85 3.56 7.51
C GLU A 70 -9.57 4.38 7.36
N ARG A 71 -9.70 5.55 6.73
CA ARG A 71 -8.62 6.53 6.62
C ARG A 71 -8.13 6.98 7.99
N ASP A 72 -6.82 6.88 8.20
CA ASP A 72 -6.12 7.37 9.39
C ASP A 72 -5.27 8.58 8.99
N GLU A 73 -5.79 9.79 9.22
CA GLU A 73 -5.09 11.02 8.88
C GLU A 73 -3.79 11.19 9.67
N GLU A 74 -3.77 10.79 10.94
CA GLU A 74 -2.57 10.91 11.77
C GLU A 74 -1.42 10.06 11.21
N TYR A 75 -1.74 8.83 10.78
CA TYR A 75 -0.76 7.98 10.13
C TYR A 75 -0.35 8.49 8.76
N ILE A 76 -1.31 8.94 7.97
CA ILE A 76 -1.08 9.45 6.61
C ILE A 76 -0.16 10.67 6.66
N ASP A 77 -0.36 11.60 7.59
CA ASP A 77 0.48 12.79 7.76
C ASP A 77 1.92 12.42 8.07
N LYS A 78 2.13 11.51 9.03
CA LYS A 78 3.45 10.99 9.40
C LYS A 78 4.13 10.29 8.22
N MET A 79 3.38 9.48 7.48
CA MET A 79 3.87 8.77 6.30
C MET A 79 4.23 9.75 5.17
N HIS A 80 3.39 10.75 4.90
CA HIS A 80 3.61 11.76 3.86
C HIS A 80 4.89 12.58 4.13
N GLU A 81 5.16 12.91 5.39
CA GLU A 81 6.42 13.55 5.79
C GLU A 81 7.65 12.68 5.43
N GLN A 82 7.60 11.38 5.72
CA GLN A 82 8.70 10.46 5.39
C GLN A 82 8.85 10.25 3.88
N LEU A 83 7.73 10.17 3.15
CA LEU A 83 7.74 10.06 1.69
C LEU A 83 8.39 11.28 1.02
N SER A 84 8.10 12.48 1.52
CA SER A 84 8.68 13.72 1.03
C SER A 84 10.20 13.74 1.22
N LYS A 85 10.66 13.43 2.44
CA LYS A 85 12.10 13.31 2.77
C LYS A 85 12.80 12.26 1.90
N ALA A 86 12.20 11.09 1.73
CA ALA A 86 12.77 10.04 0.88
C ALA A 86 12.87 10.49 -0.59
N SER A 87 11.85 11.16 -1.11
CA SER A 87 11.86 11.70 -2.47
C SER A 87 12.97 12.74 -2.68
N GLU A 88 13.19 13.62 -1.71
CA GLU A 88 14.28 14.61 -1.75
C GLU A 88 15.66 13.95 -1.76
N ILE A 89 15.88 12.96 -0.88
CA ILE A 89 17.15 12.21 -0.83
C ILE A 89 17.42 11.53 -2.17
N ILE A 90 16.43 10.85 -2.74
CA ILE A 90 16.56 10.18 -4.04
C ILE A 90 16.88 11.20 -5.14
N ALA A 91 16.20 12.35 -5.15
CA ALA A 91 16.46 13.40 -6.14
C ALA A 91 17.89 13.95 -6.05
N LEU A 92 18.41 14.16 -4.82
CA LEU A 92 19.79 14.59 -4.58
C LEU A 92 20.79 13.53 -5.04
N ASP A 93 20.56 12.26 -4.71
CA ASP A 93 21.43 11.16 -5.13
C ASP A 93 21.48 11.01 -6.65
N VAL A 94 20.34 11.16 -7.33
CA VAL A 94 20.26 11.16 -8.79
C VAL A 94 21.02 12.34 -9.38
N ALA A 95 20.88 13.55 -8.83
CA ALA A 95 21.62 14.71 -9.31
C ALA A 95 23.15 14.53 -9.14
N ASN A 96 23.58 14.03 -7.98
CA ASN A 96 24.99 13.86 -7.63
C ASN A 96 25.69 12.72 -8.39
N ASN A 97 24.96 11.64 -8.71
CA ASN A 97 25.52 10.46 -9.37
C ASN A 97 25.20 10.40 -10.88
N GLY A 98 24.10 11.00 -11.32
CA GLY A 98 23.76 11.16 -12.74
C GLY A 98 24.75 12.04 -13.50
N GLY A 99 25.33 13.06 -12.85
CA GLY A 99 26.39 13.89 -13.43
C GLY A 99 27.72 13.15 -13.64
N LYS A 100 28.01 12.11 -12.83
CA LYS A 100 29.26 11.34 -12.93
C LYS A 100 29.27 10.34 -14.09
N ASN A 101 28.11 9.87 -14.55
CA ASN A 101 28.03 8.94 -15.69
C ASN A 101 28.22 9.62 -17.06
N ASN A 102 28.01 10.93 -17.17
CA ASN A 102 28.29 11.68 -18.40
C ASN A 102 29.76 12.09 -18.56
N ALA A 103 30.58 12.00 -17.51
CA ALA A 103 32.01 12.31 -17.56
C ALA A 103 32.91 11.13 -17.99
N LYS A 104 32.34 9.92 -18.16
CA LYS A 104 33.06 8.69 -18.56
C LYS A 104 32.80 8.25 -20.01
N ARG A 105 32.10 9.07 -20.80
CA ARG A 105 31.94 8.87 -22.24
C ARG A 105 32.74 9.94 -22.99
N ASN A 106 34.06 9.80 -23.00
CA ASN A 106 34.99 10.44 -23.93
C ASN A 106 36.15 9.47 -24.16
#